data_AF-A0A7S2IEZ7-F1
#
_entry.id   AF-A0A7S2IEZ7-F1
#
_cell.length_a   1.000
_cell.length_b   1.000
_cell.length_c   1.000
_cell.angle_alpha   90.00
_cell.angle_beta   90.00
_cell.angle_gamma   90.00
#
_symmetry.space_group_name_H-M   'P 1'
#
loop_
_entity.id
_entity.type
_entity.pdbx_description
1 polymer ?
#
loop_
_entity_poly.entity_id
_entity_poly.type
_entity_poly.pdbx_seq_one_letter_code
_entity_poly.pdbx_strand_id
1 'polypeptide(L)'
;IFVLHETWGQSRMLRKGGQRCTDAERVAWTVQQAAIPLFFANATTAGSLFVNCFSPIKSILQFGLCGGVLIFVNFLLVLIFFPAVLVLEERGSLRLTTSPPDLALREKATSAKMQKLQ
;
A
#
# COMPACT_ATOMS: atom_id res chain seq x y z
N ILE A 1 0.53 -2.68 3.83
CA ILE A 1 0.58 -1.37 3.13
C ILE A 1 1.80 -1.30 2.20
N PHE A 2 3.03 -1.33 2.71
CA PHE A 2 4.24 -1.29 1.86
C PHE A 2 4.27 -2.35 0.74
N VAL A 3 3.97 -3.61 1.07
CA VAL A 3 3.89 -4.70 0.08
C VAL A 3 2.87 -4.41 -1.03
N LEU A 4 1.71 -3.83 -0.70
CA LEU A 4 0.68 -3.48 -1.70
C LEU A 4 1.15 -2.32 -2.60
N HIS A 5 1.84 -1.34 -2.03
CA HIS A 5 2.40 -0.23 -2.80
C HIS A 5 3.53 -0.70 -3.73
N GLU A 6 4.41 -1.59 -3.27
CA GLU A 6 5.47 -2.17 -4.11
C GLU A 6 4.90 -3.06 -5.22
N THR A 7 3.97 -3.95 -4.90
CA THR A 7 3.30 -4.81 -5.90
C THR A 7 2.45 -3.99 -6.88
N TRP A 8 1.93 -2.83 -6.49
CA TRP A 8 1.30 -1.87 -7.41
C TRP A 8 2.32 -1.19 -8.33
N GLY A 9 3.47 -0.79 -7.80
CA GLY A 9 4.58 -0.29 -8.61
C GLY A 9 5.03 -1.31 -9.66
N GLN A 10 5.13 -2.59 -9.28
CA GLN A 10 5.43 -3.69 -10.19
C GLN A 10 4.33 -3.94 -11.22
N SER A 11 3.06 -3.70 -10.87
CA SER A 11 1.95 -3.89 -11.82
C SER A 11 2.02 -2.96 -13.03
N ARG A 12 2.74 -1.83 -12.93
CA ARG A 12 2.99 -0.92 -14.07
C ARG A 12 3.90 -1.54 -15.14
N MET A 13 4.67 -2.56 -14.78
CA MET A 13 5.56 -3.28 -15.70
C MET A 13 4.85 -4.46 -16.40
N LEU A 14 3.65 -4.84 -15.96
CA LEU A 14 2.84 -5.87 -16.62
C LEU A 14 2.38 -5.37 -17.99
N ARG A 15 2.98 -5.93 -19.04
CA ARG A 15 2.53 -5.78 -20.43
C ARG A 15 2.08 -7.15 -20.92
N LYS A 16 0.80 -7.29 -21.24
CA LYS A 16 0.25 -8.50 -21.84
C LYS A 16 0.10 -8.23 -23.34
N GLY A 17 0.85 -8.96 -24.17
CA GLY A 17 0.78 -8.80 -25.63
C GLY A 17 1.26 -7.44 -26.17
N GLY A 18 2.13 -6.73 -25.45
CA GLY A 18 2.67 -5.43 -25.87
C GLY A 18 1.83 -4.20 -25.49
N GLN A 19 0.55 -4.41 -25.14
CA GLN A 19 -0.40 -3.37 -24.71
C GLN A 19 -0.42 -3.21 -23.17
N ARG A 20 -0.86 -2.04 -22.68
CA ARG A 20 -1.03 -1.80 -21.25
C ARG A 20 -2.26 -2.58 -20.75
N CYS A 21 -2.10 -3.33 -19.65
CA CYS A 21 -3.22 -4.05 -19.02
C CYS A 21 -4.27 -3.08 -18.48
N THR A 22 -5.52 -3.54 -18.41
CA THR A 22 -6.63 -2.77 -17.82
C THR A 22 -6.42 -2.57 -16.32
N ASP A 23 -6.89 -1.45 -15.76
CA ASP A 23 -6.76 -1.15 -14.32
C ASP A 23 -7.28 -2.30 -13.43
N ALA A 24 -8.40 -2.91 -13.83
CA ALA A 24 -8.98 -4.05 -13.12
C ALA A 24 -8.06 -5.28 -13.09
N GLU A 25 -7.36 -5.57 -14.18
CA GLU A 25 -6.41 -6.69 -14.25
C GLU A 25 -5.17 -6.42 -13.40
N ARG A 26 -4.70 -5.17 -13.39
CA ARG A 26 -3.55 -4.74 -12.56
C ARG A 26 -3.90 -4.86 -11.08
N VAL A 27 -5.09 -4.42 -10.67
CA VAL A 27 -5.57 -4.55 -9.29
C VAL A 27 -5.70 -6.02 -8.89
N ALA A 28 -6.32 -6.86 -9.74
CA ALA A 28 -6.46 -8.27 -9.45
C ALA A 28 -5.09 -8.95 -9.24
N TRP A 29 -4.11 -8.64 -10.09
CA TRP A 29 -2.75 -9.15 -9.95
C TRP A 29 -2.06 -8.68 -8.67
N THR A 30 -2.14 -7.38 -8.36
CA THR A 30 -1.57 -6.79 -7.14
C THR A 30 -2.18 -7.39 -5.88
N VAL A 31 -3.51 -7.57 -5.84
CA VAL A 31 -4.21 -8.20 -4.72
C VAL A 31 -3.79 -9.66 -4.57
N GLN A 32 -3.74 -10.42 -5.66
CA GLN A 32 -3.33 -11.83 -5.60
C GLN A 32 -1.92 -12.00 -5.03
N GLN A 33 -0.97 -11.14 -5.43
CA GLN A 33 0.39 -11.25 -4.92
C GLN A 33 0.58 -10.70 -3.51
N ALA A 34 -0.14 -9.65 -3.12
CA ALA A 34 -0.05 -9.13 -1.77
C ALA A 34 -0.84 -9.97 -0.75
N ALA A 35 -1.90 -10.67 -1.17
CA ALA A 35 -2.80 -11.38 -0.26
C ALA A 35 -2.10 -12.48 0.55
N ILE A 36 -1.28 -13.33 -0.11
CA ILE A 36 -0.60 -14.46 0.53
C ILE A 36 0.37 -14.00 1.64
N PRO A 37 1.37 -13.13 1.38
CA PRO A 37 2.31 -12.69 2.41
C PRO A 37 1.62 -11.90 3.53
N LEU A 38 0.62 -11.06 3.20
CA LEU A 38 -0.13 -10.32 4.22
C LEU A 38 -0.95 -11.27 5.09
N PHE A 39 -1.54 -12.32 4.52
CA PHE A 39 -2.30 -13.30 5.28
C PHE A 39 -1.41 -14.01 6.30
N PHE A 40 -0.27 -14.54 5.88
CA PHE A 40 0.65 -15.22 6.79
C PHE A 40 1.15 -14.30 7.92
N ALA A 41 1.55 -13.06 7.60
CA ALA A 41 1.99 -12.11 8.61
C ALA A 41 0.91 -11.85 9.66
N ASN A 42 -0.32 -11.54 9.23
CA ASN A 42 -1.43 -11.28 10.15
C ASN A 42 -1.87 -12.54 10.91
N ALA A 43 -1.84 -13.71 10.27
CA ALA A 43 -2.17 -14.98 10.91
C ALA A 43 -1.17 -15.32 12.02
N THR A 44 0.13 -15.10 11.82
CA THR A 44 1.14 -15.31 12.86
C THR A 44 0.99 -14.31 14.01
N THR A 45 0.68 -13.03 13.73
CA THR A 45 0.44 -12.04 14.79
C THR A 45 -0.83 -12.36 15.58
N ALA A 46 -1.94 -12.67 14.90
CA ALA A 46 -3.18 -13.07 15.55
C ALA A 46 -2.98 -14.37 16.35
N GLY A 47 -2.24 -15.34 15.81
CA GLY A 47 -1.88 -16.58 16.50
C GLY A 47 -1.11 -16.32 17.80
N SER A 48 -0.14 -15.40 17.79
CA SER A 48 0.57 -14.99 19.00
C SER A 48 -0.35 -14.40 20.07
N LEU A 49 -1.34 -13.61 19.66
CA LEU A 49 -2.35 -13.06 20.58
C LEU A 49 -3.34 -14.12 21.07
N PHE A 50 -3.67 -15.11 20.24
CA PHE A 50 -4.54 -16.23 20.61
C PHE A 50 -3.88 -17.21 21.59
N VAL A 51 -2.56 -17.37 21.56
CA VAL A 51 -1.83 -18.16 22.59
C VAL A 51 -2.10 -17.61 23.99
N ASN A 52 -2.23 -16.28 24.12
CA ASN A 52 -2.54 -15.65 25.40
C ASN A 52 -3.95 -16.01 25.93
N CYS A 53 -4.85 -16.52 25.08
CA CYS A 53 -6.16 -17.01 25.51
C CYS A 53 -6.10 -18.31 26.34
N PHE A 54 -4.96 -19.02 26.36
CA PHE A 54 -4.76 -20.19 27.24
C PHE A 54 -4.49 -19.81 28.70
N SER A 55 -4.27 -18.52 29.00
CA SER A 55 -3.98 -18.09 30.38
C SER A 55 -5.27 -17.99 31.22
N PRO A 56 -5.30 -18.49 32.46
CA PRO A 56 -6.48 -18.47 33.34
C PRO A 56 -6.92 -17.06 33.79
N ILE A 57 -6.15 -16.02 33.46
CA ILE A 57 -6.43 -14.63 33.81
C ILE A 57 -7.37 -14.01 32.76
N LYS A 58 -8.64 -13.77 33.14
CA LYS A 58 -9.70 -13.25 32.24
C LYS A 58 -9.32 -11.96 31.50
N SER A 59 -8.51 -11.09 32.10
CA SER A 59 -8.05 -9.84 31.46
C SER A 59 -7.16 -10.08 30.23
N ILE A 60 -6.34 -11.13 30.25
CA ILE A 60 -5.40 -11.45 29.16
C ILE A 60 -6.14 -12.14 28.00
N LEU A 61 -7.18 -12.92 28.32
CA LEU A 61 -8.04 -13.54 27.33
C LEU A 61 -8.85 -12.53 26.51
N GLN A 62 -9.45 -11.53 27.17
CA GLN A 62 -10.21 -10.48 26.48
C GLN A 62 -9.31 -9.65 25.56
N PHE A 63 -8.08 -9.36 26.00
CA PHE A 63 -7.10 -8.66 25.18
C PHE A 63 -6.68 -9.47 23.95
N GLY A 64 -6.38 -10.76 24.12
CA GLY A 64 -6.00 -11.65 23.01
C GLY A 64 -7.12 -11.83 21.99
N LEU A 65 -8.36 -12.03 22.46
CA LEU A 65 -9.52 -12.21 21.58
C LEU A 65 -9.88 -10.94 20.80
N CYS A 66 -9.99 -9.79 21.48
CA CYS A 66 -10.25 -8.51 20.80
C CYS A 66 -9.11 -8.15 19.86
N GLY A 67 -7.85 -8.30 20.29
CA GLY A 67 -6.69 -8.01 19.46
C GLY A 67 -6.59 -8.88 18.21
N GLY A 68 -6.80 -10.19 18.36
CA GLY A 68 -6.80 -11.13 17.24
C GLY A 68 -7.89 -10.82 16.21
N VAL A 69 -9.12 -10.54 16.67
CA VAL A 69 -10.23 -10.12 15.78
C VAL A 69 -9.91 -8.79 15.10
N LEU A 70 -9.37 -7.82 15.83
CA LEU A 70 -9.03 -6.50 15.30
C LEU A 70 -7.98 -6.59 14.18
N ILE A 71 -6.97 -7.46 14.33
CA ILE A 71 -5.97 -7.72 13.30
C ILE A 71 -6.60 -8.33 12.05
N PHE A 72 -7.51 -9.30 12.20
CA PHE A 72 -8.21 -9.91 11.07
C PHE A 72 -9.07 -8.89 10.31
N VAL A 73 -9.83 -8.07 11.05
CA VAL A 73 -10.65 -7.01 10.46
C VAL A 73 -9.77 -5.98 9.76
N ASN A 74 -8.65 -5.57 10.38
CA ASN A 74 -7.70 -4.64 9.78
C ASN A 74 -7.09 -5.20 8.49
N PHE A 75 -6.75 -6.49 8.46
CA PHE A 75 -6.26 -7.17 7.27
C PHE A 75 -7.26 -7.11 6.12
N LEU A 76 -8.54 -7.45 6.36
CA LEU A 76 -9.59 -7.36 5.34
C LEU A 76 -9.78 -5.93 4.85
N LEU A 77 -9.74 -4.96 5.77
CA LEU A 77 -9.86 -3.54 5.42
C LEU A 77 -8.71 -3.11 4.50
N VAL A 78 -7.47 -3.47 4.83
CA VAL A 78 -6.30 -3.13 4.00
C VAL A 78 -6.38 -3.81 2.63
N LEU A 79 -6.82 -5.07 2.58
CA LEU A 79 -6.88 -5.82 1.32
C LEU A 79 -7.94 -5.29 0.35
N ILE A 80 -9.05 -4.73 0.86
CA ILE A 80 -10.15 -4.19 0.03
C ILE A 80 -9.99 -2.68 -0.20
N PHE A 81 -9.72 -1.92 0.86
CA PHE A 81 -9.72 -0.46 0.83
C PHE A 81 -8.48 0.10 0.12
N PHE A 82 -7.32 -0.53 0.30
CA PHE A 82 -6.08 -0.06 -0.29
C PHE A 82 -6.06 -0.13 -1.84
N PRO A 83 -6.45 -1.25 -2.50
CA PRO A 83 -6.54 -1.25 -3.96
C PRO A 83 -7.59 -0.27 -4.48
N ALA A 84 -8.69 -0.04 -3.75
CA ALA A 84 -9.68 0.97 -4.13
C ALA A 84 -9.10 2.39 -4.11
N VAL A 85 -8.30 2.72 -3.09
CA VAL A 85 -7.60 4.01 -3.00
C VAL A 85 -6.55 4.16 -4.12
N LEU A 86 -5.80 3.11 -4.44
CA LEU A 86 -4.82 3.14 -5.53
C LEU A 86 -5.46 3.38 -6.91
N VAL A 87 -6.62 2.76 -7.18
CA VAL A 87 -7.38 3.04 -8.41
C VAL A 87 -7.88 4.48 -8.45
N LEU A 88 -8.30 5.02 -7.30
CA LEU A 88 -8.77 6.40 -7.20
C LEU A 88 -7.63 7.41 -7.43
N GLU A 89 -6.42 7.07 -6.99
CA GLU A 89 -5.20 7.85 -7.23
C GLU A 89 -4.85 7.88 -8.73
N GLU A 90 -4.86 6.72 -9.41
CA GLU A 90 -4.62 6.65 -10.86
C GLU A 90 -5.70 7.39 -11.68
N ARG A 91 -6.94 7.42 -11.22
CA ARG A 91 -8.03 8.20 -11.84
C ARG A 91 -7.93 9.70 -11.59
N GLY A 92 -6.92 10.16 -10.84
CA GLY A 92 -6.59 11.57 -10.70
C GLY A 92 -7.47 12.36 -9.73
N SER A 93 -8.27 11.71 -8.89
CA SER A 93 -9.08 12.39 -7.86
C SER A 93 -8.28 12.74 -6.60
N LEU A 94 -7.17 12.04 -6.35
CA LEU A 94 -6.21 12.36 -5.28
C LEU A 94 -5.01 13.13 -5.85
N ARG A 95 -5.26 14.35 -6.36
CA ARG A 95 -4.18 15.33 -6.50
C ARG A 95 -3.78 15.82 -5.11
N LEU A 96 -3.07 14.98 -4.35
CA LEU A 96 -2.24 15.51 -3.28
C LEU A 96 -1.11 16.27 -3.97
N THR A 97 -1.25 17.59 -3.97
CA THR A 97 -0.23 18.56 -4.34
C THR A 97 1.10 18.24 -3.64
N THR A 98 1.91 17.42 -4.28
CA THR A 98 3.36 17.55 -4.22
C THR A 98 3.81 17.82 -5.64
N SER A 99 3.41 18.98 -6.16
CA SER A 99 4.28 19.66 -7.12
C SER A 99 5.63 19.81 -6.41
N PRO A 100 6.72 19.17 -6.86
CA PRO A 100 8.01 19.42 -6.25
C PRO A 100 8.37 20.87 -6.56
N PRO A 101 8.50 21.77 -5.56
CA PRO A 101 8.97 23.14 -5.79
C PRO A 101 10.41 23.20 -6.34
N ASP A 102 11.10 22.05 -6.41
CA ASP A 102 12.49 21.92 -6.80
C ASP A 102 12.75 22.06 -8.32
N LEU A 103 11.78 21.71 -9.19
CA LEU A 103 11.99 21.81 -10.64
C LEU A 103 11.95 23.27 -11.12
N ALA A 104 11.07 24.09 -10.54
CA ALA A 104 11.00 25.52 -10.84
C ALA A 104 12.23 26.28 -10.31
N LEU A 105 12.80 25.85 -9.17
CA LEU A 105 14.04 26.40 -8.64
C LEU A 105 15.26 25.98 -9.46
N ARG A 106 15.30 24.73 -9.96
CA ARG A 106 16.35 24.27 -10.87
C ARG A 106 16.30 25.00 -12.21
N GLU A 107 15.12 25.22 -12.78
CA GLU A 107 15.01 25.96 -14.04
C GLU A 107 15.50 27.41 -13.88
N LYS A 108 15.06 28.10 -12.82
CA LYS A 108 15.55 29.46 -12.51
C LYS A 108 17.05 29.52 -12.21
N ALA A 109 17.59 28.56 -11.48
CA ALA A 109 19.03 28.48 -11.20
C ALA A 109 19.85 28.22 -12.47
N THR A 110 19.31 27.47 -13.43
CA THR A 110 19.99 27.18 -14.69
C THR A 110 19.96 28.38 -15.63
N SER A 111 18.83 29.08 -15.73
CA SER A 111 18.71 30.32 -16.51
C SER A 111 19.60 31.45 -15.96
N ALA A 112 19.68 31.61 -14.64
CA ALA A 112 20.56 32.59 -14.00
C ALA A 112 22.06 32.29 -14.24
N LYS A 113 22.42 31.02 -14.41
CA LYS A 113 23.80 30.61 -14.69
C LYS A 113 24.19 30.84 -16.16
N MET A 114 23.25 30.74 -17.09
CA MET A 114 23.47 31.04 -18.52
C MET A 114 23.58 32.54 -18.79
N GLN A 115 22.81 33.37 -18.08
CA GLN A 115 22.88 34.83 -18.23
C GLN A 115 24.17 35.45 -17.68
N LYS A 116 24.88 34.78 -16.76
CA LYS A 116 26.19 35.21 -16.26
C LYS A 116 27.37 34.77 -17.14
N LEU A 117 27.13 33.95 -18.16
CA LEU A 117 28.16 33.48 -19.11
C LEU A 117 28.14 34.23 -20.45
N GLN A 118 27.23 35.19 -20.63
CA GLN A 118 27.24 36.17 -21.73
C GLN A 118 27.71 37.52 -21.19
#